data_AF-A0A5Y8UDW6-F1
#
_entry.id   AF-A0A5Y8UDW6-F1
#
_cell.length_a   1.000
_cell.length_b   1.000
_cell.length_c   1.000
_cell.angle_alpha   90.00
_cell.angle_beta   90.00
_cell.angle_gamma   90.00
#
_symmetry.space_group_name_H-M   'P 1'
#
loop_
_entity.id
_entity.type
_entity.pdbx_description
1 polymer ?
#
loop_
_entity_poly.entity_id
_entity_poly.type
_entity_poly.pdbx_seq_one_letter_code
_entity_poly.pdbx_strand_id
1 'polypeptide(L)'
;MEKILKIALMVALLPLFLKAEFVVKSYQEIKNEKVVRQNYEESCGAASLATLINTLDDNNLTELDLLKTMSGQKLYTDMVSFADLNDAVKKLGYESKSYKVDRKILENIISVPILVKIEDDPRFPHFVVIINHKGNYLQILDPSYGEYISSKREFYSVWDRYNKGGFALIVNPKKQLKDYKLNLPKSLNFEIEPFGF
;
A
#
# COMPACT_ATOMS: atom_id res chain seq x y z
N MET A 1 -28.87 0.59 -51.62
CA MET A 1 -27.53 1.09 -51.20
C MET A 1 -27.33 1.05 -49.69
N GLU A 2 -28.30 1.47 -48.86
CA GLU A 2 -28.16 1.45 -47.38
C GLU A 2 -27.80 0.08 -46.77
N LYS A 3 -28.38 -1.03 -47.25
CA LYS A 3 -28.06 -2.37 -46.73
C LYS A 3 -26.59 -2.75 -46.93
N ILE A 4 -26.04 -2.41 -48.10
CA ILE A 4 -24.63 -2.69 -48.44
C ILE A 4 -23.71 -1.82 -47.59
N LEU A 5 -24.08 -0.55 -47.37
CA LEU A 5 -23.34 0.37 -46.52
C LEU A 5 -23.32 -0.07 -45.05
N LYS A 6 -24.44 -0.57 -44.52
CA LYS A 6 -24.51 -1.12 -43.16
C LYS A 6 -23.66 -2.37 -42.98
N ILE A 7 -23.66 -3.26 -43.98
CA ILE A 7 -22.83 -4.47 -43.96
C ILE A 7 -21.35 -4.10 -44.03
N ALA A 8 -20.97 -3.17 -44.92
CA ALA A 8 -19.59 -2.68 -45.03
C ALA A 8 -19.11 -2.02 -43.72
N LEU A 9 -19.97 -1.24 -43.06
CA LEU A 9 -19.70 -0.62 -41.77
C LEU A 9 -19.50 -1.67 -40.66
N MET A 10 -20.34 -2.70 -40.63
CA MET A 10 -20.26 -3.78 -39.65
C MET A 10 -18.99 -4.64 -39.85
N VAL A 11 -18.61 -4.91 -41.10
CA VAL A 11 -17.36 -5.63 -41.44
C VAL A 11 -16.12 -4.77 -41.13
N ALA A 12 -16.18 -3.46 -41.34
CA ALA A 12 -15.10 -2.53 -40.97
C ALA A 12 -14.94 -2.38 -39.45
N LEU A 13 -16.02 -2.53 -38.68
CA LEU A 13 -16.00 -2.49 -37.21
C LEU A 13 -15.61 -3.84 -36.57
N LEU A 14 -15.78 -4.97 -37.27
CA LEU A 14 -15.39 -6.30 -36.80
C LEU A 14 -13.93 -6.42 -36.29
N PRO A 15 -12.89 -5.90 -37.00
CA PRO A 15 -11.51 -5.97 -36.54
C PRO A 15 -11.22 -5.10 -35.30
N LEU A 16 -12.07 -4.10 -34.99
CA LEU A 16 -11.95 -3.32 -33.75
C LEU A 16 -12.32 -4.15 -32.52
N PHE A 17 -13.22 -5.14 -32.65
CA PHE A 17 -13.57 -6.07 -31.57
C PHE A 17 -12.56 -7.21 -31.40
N LEU A 18 -11.75 -7.50 -32.43
CA LEU A 18 -10.71 -8.54 -32.39
C LEU A 18 -9.39 -8.07 -31.75
N LYS A 19 -9.23 -6.77 -31.47
CA LYS A 19 -8.10 -6.21 -30.72
C LYS A 19 -8.38 -6.09 -29.22
N ALA A 20 -9.03 -7.09 -28.63
CA ALA A 20 -9.04 -7.25 -27.18
C ALA A 20 -7.72 -7.91 -26.76
N GLU A 21 -6.63 -7.14 -26.72
CA GLU A 21 -5.44 -7.56 -25.98
C GLU A 21 -5.81 -7.56 -24.50
N PHE A 22 -6.16 -8.73 -23.96
CA PHE A 22 -6.21 -8.90 -22.51
C PHE A 22 -4.79 -8.71 -22.01
N VAL A 23 -4.49 -7.55 -21.43
CA VAL A 23 -3.22 -7.30 -20.75
C VAL A 23 -3.17 -8.22 -19.54
N VAL A 24 -2.57 -9.40 -19.72
CA VAL A 24 -2.37 -10.38 -18.64
C VAL A 24 -1.34 -9.79 -17.70
N LYS A 25 -1.75 -9.54 -16.45
CA LYS A 25 -0.86 -9.16 -15.36
C LYS A 25 -0.63 -10.35 -14.45
N SER A 26 0.61 -10.56 -14.05
CA SER A 26 0.95 -11.50 -12.98
C SER A 26 0.38 -11.03 -11.65
N TYR A 27 0.20 -11.98 -10.72
CA TYR A 27 -0.20 -11.66 -9.35
C TYR A 27 0.78 -10.69 -8.67
N GLN A 28 2.07 -10.80 -8.99
CA GLN A 28 3.11 -9.90 -8.48
C GLN A 28 2.94 -8.47 -8.98
N GLU A 29 2.61 -8.29 -10.26
CA GLU A 29 2.32 -6.96 -10.81
C GLU A 29 1.11 -6.34 -10.12
N ILE A 30 0.02 -7.12 -9.96
CA ILE A 30 -1.22 -6.65 -9.34
C ILE A 30 -0.99 -6.16 -7.91
N LYS A 31 -0.31 -6.95 -7.07
CA LYS A 31 -0.08 -6.55 -5.67
C LYS A 31 0.88 -5.37 -5.54
N ASN A 32 1.73 -5.12 -6.54
CA ASN A 32 2.72 -4.05 -6.49
C ASN A 32 2.19 -2.73 -7.07
N GLU A 33 0.99 -2.69 -7.66
CA GLU A 33 0.45 -1.50 -8.34
C GLU A 33 0.37 -0.25 -7.44
N LYS A 34 0.10 -0.45 -6.15
CA LYS A 34 -0.07 0.64 -5.16
C LYS A 34 1.11 0.78 -4.21
N VAL A 35 2.17 0.00 -4.41
CA VAL A 35 3.27 -0.10 -3.44
C VAL A 35 4.58 0.25 -4.11
N VAL A 36 5.31 1.20 -3.53
CA VAL A 36 6.71 1.44 -3.91
C VAL A 36 7.54 0.33 -3.28
N ARG A 37 8.09 -0.55 -4.14
CA ARG A 37 8.94 -1.67 -3.75
C ARG A 37 10.29 -1.20 -3.24
N GLN A 38 10.79 -1.81 -2.17
CA GLN A 38 12.18 -1.61 -1.76
C GLN A 38 13.13 -2.45 -2.61
N ASN A 39 14.30 -1.89 -2.94
CA ASN A 39 15.39 -2.58 -3.64
C ASN A 39 16.61 -2.84 -2.73
N TYR A 40 16.68 -2.20 -1.56
CA TYR A 40 17.73 -2.42 -0.56
C TYR A 40 17.12 -3.04 0.70
N GLU A 41 17.88 -3.81 1.46
CA GLU A 41 17.35 -4.52 2.64
C GLU A 41 16.83 -3.57 3.71
N GLU A 42 17.55 -2.47 3.93
CA GLU A 42 17.31 -1.53 5.04
C GLU A 42 16.52 -0.26 4.63
N SER A 43 16.08 -0.17 3.37
CA SER A 43 15.35 0.99 2.82
C SER A 43 13.82 0.90 2.97
N CYS A 44 13.31 -0.07 3.73
CA CYS A 44 11.87 -0.29 3.94
C CYS A 44 11.12 0.97 4.39
N GLY A 45 11.74 1.81 5.23
CA GLY A 45 11.17 3.07 5.69
C GLY A 45 11.02 4.11 4.59
N ALA A 46 12.02 4.23 3.70
CA ALA A 46 11.95 5.15 2.55
C ALA A 46 10.88 4.70 1.55
N ALA A 47 10.83 3.41 1.22
CA ALA A 47 9.84 2.83 0.31
C ALA A 47 8.42 2.92 0.88
N SER A 48 8.23 2.65 2.18
CA SER A 48 6.94 2.84 2.86
C SER A 48 6.50 4.28 2.88
N LEU A 49 7.42 5.22 3.11
CA LEU A 49 7.09 6.64 3.12
C LEU A 49 6.70 7.16 1.73
N ALA A 50 7.42 6.72 0.69
CA ALA A 50 7.05 6.98 -0.70
C ALA A 50 5.65 6.47 -0.99
N THR A 51 5.36 5.22 -0.59
CA THR A 51 4.04 4.59 -0.73
C THR A 51 2.96 5.40 -0.02
N LEU A 52 3.20 5.85 1.21
CA LEU A 52 2.25 6.66 1.98
C LEU A 52 1.91 7.97 1.25
N ILE A 53 2.93 8.74 0.84
CA ILE A 53 2.73 10.05 0.21
C ILE A 53 2.08 9.90 -1.17
N ASN A 54 2.45 8.88 -1.94
CA ASN A 54 1.81 8.58 -3.22
C ASN A 54 0.33 8.19 -3.01
N THR A 55 0.03 7.40 -1.98
CA THR A 55 -1.34 6.98 -1.64
C THR A 55 -2.22 8.16 -1.23
N LEU A 56 -1.66 9.12 -0.48
CA LEU A 56 -2.40 10.28 0.03
C LEU A 56 -2.67 11.34 -1.07
N ASP A 57 -1.67 11.66 -1.89
CA ASP A 57 -1.69 12.84 -2.74
C ASP A 57 -1.43 12.56 -4.23
N ASP A 58 -1.46 11.30 -4.68
CA ASP A 58 -1.21 10.91 -6.07
C ASP A 58 0.13 11.39 -6.62
N ASN A 59 1.15 11.40 -5.77
CA ASN A 59 2.52 11.62 -6.22
C ASN A 59 3.08 10.37 -6.89
N ASN A 60 4.23 10.54 -7.54
CA ASN A 60 4.96 9.44 -8.16
C ASN A 60 6.38 9.34 -7.58
N LEU A 61 6.48 9.44 -6.25
CA LEU A 61 7.76 9.32 -5.55
C LEU A 61 8.28 7.89 -5.62
N THR A 62 9.57 7.76 -5.91
CA THR A 62 10.28 6.48 -5.88
C THR A 62 11.01 6.29 -4.55
N GLU A 63 11.42 5.06 -4.25
CA GLU A 63 12.31 4.75 -3.13
C GLU A 63 13.57 5.64 -3.16
N LEU A 64 14.17 5.80 -4.34
CA LEU A 64 15.39 6.58 -4.54
C LEU A 64 15.18 8.07 -4.23
N ASP A 65 14.02 8.64 -4.57
CA ASP A 65 13.70 10.03 -4.25
C ASP A 65 13.65 10.26 -2.74
N LEU A 66 13.06 9.30 -2.01
CA LEU A 66 13.00 9.35 -0.55
C LEU A 66 14.38 9.14 0.08
N LEU A 67 15.15 8.17 -0.40
CA LEU A 67 16.52 7.96 0.07
C LEU A 67 17.39 9.22 -0.12
N LYS A 68 17.29 9.90 -1.27
CA LYS A 68 17.97 11.19 -1.50
C LYS A 68 17.49 12.29 -0.55
N THR A 69 16.18 12.38 -0.34
CA THR A 69 15.59 13.37 0.58
C THR A 69 16.07 13.17 2.01
N MET A 70 16.17 11.92 2.45
CA MET A 70 16.64 11.54 3.77
C MET A 70 18.14 11.78 3.93
N SER A 71 18.94 11.29 2.99
CA SER A 71 20.40 11.22 3.12
C SER A 71 21.15 12.49 2.70
N GLY A 72 20.47 13.44 2.04
CA GLY A 72 21.10 14.66 1.54
C GLY A 72 22.11 14.37 0.43
N GLN A 73 23.40 14.55 0.71
CA GLN A 73 24.46 14.49 -0.32
C GLN A 73 25.00 13.07 -0.60
N LYS A 74 24.92 12.13 0.36
CA LYS A 74 25.42 10.77 0.20
C LYS A 74 24.28 9.79 0.44
N LEU A 75 24.00 8.89 -0.51
CA LEU A 75 22.93 7.91 -0.39
C LEU A 75 23.20 6.99 0.82
N TYR A 76 22.25 6.94 1.75
CA TYR A 76 22.29 6.12 2.95
C TYR A 76 21.05 5.24 2.97
N THR A 77 21.25 3.94 3.14
CA THR A 77 20.18 2.94 3.02
C THR A 77 19.88 2.23 4.33
N ASP A 78 20.49 2.62 5.45
CA ASP A 78 20.37 1.88 6.71
C ASP A 78 19.00 2.11 7.39
N MET A 79 18.73 1.38 8.48
CA MET A 79 17.52 1.50 9.28
C MET A 79 17.23 2.95 9.67
N VAL A 80 16.01 3.38 9.39
CA VAL A 80 15.54 4.74 9.65
C VAL A 80 14.61 4.77 10.86
N SER A 81 14.69 5.82 11.66
CA SER A 81 13.77 6.05 12.77
C SER A 81 12.53 6.82 12.34
N PHE A 82 11.51 6.85 13.19
CA PHE A 82 10.35 7.74 12.98
C PHE A 82 10.74 9.22 12.95
N ALA A 83 11.82 9.63 13.64
CA ALA A 83 12.31 11.00 13.58
C ALA A 83 12.85 11.34 12.19
N ASP A 84 13.65 10.44 11.61
CA ASP A 84 14.20 10.59 10.25
C ASP A 84 13.07 10.66 9.22
N LEU A 85 12.04 9.83 9.38
CA LEU A 85 10.86 9.85 8.52
C LEU A 85 10.09 11.17 8.64
N ASN A 86 9.87 11.70 9.85
CA ASN A 86 9.21 13.00 10.04
C ASN A 86 10.01 14.12 9.35
N ASP A 87 11.34 14.11 9.46
CA ASP A 87 12.18 15.13 8.85
C ASP A 87 12.19 15.04 7.33
N ALA A 88 12.14 13.82 6.78
CA ALA A 88 11.94 13.60 5.34
C ALA A 88 10.60 14.16 4.86
N VAL A 89 9.51 13.89 5.59
CA VAL A 89 8.17 14.41 5.28
C VAL A 89 8.18 15.95 5.25
N LYS A 90 8.82 16.59 6.24
CA LYS A 90 8.94 18.07 6.27
C LYS A 90 9.72 18.61 5.07
N LYS A 91 10.81 17.96 4.67
CA LYS A 91 11.60 18.35 3.47
C LYS A 91 10.78 18.27 2.18
N LEU A 92 9.80 17.36 2.12
CA LEU A 92 8.83 17.25 1.01
C LEU A 92 7.67 18.27 1.11
N GLY A 93 7.70 19.14 2.12
CA GLY A 93 6.68 20.17 2.35
C GLY A 93 5.37 19.64 2.89
N TYR A 94 5.39 18.51 3.61
CA TYR A 94 4.23 17.93 4.28
C TYR A 94 4.34 18.12 5.79
N GLU A 95 3.18 18.13 6.46
CA GLU A 95 3.13 18.08 7.91
C GLU A 95 2.94 16.63 8.37
N SER A 96 3.67 16.22 9.41
CA SER A 96 3.47 14.92 10.03
C SER A 96 3.74 14.93 11.51
N LYS A 97 3.17 13.94 12.19
CA LYS A 97 3.42 13.65 13.59
C LYS A 97 3.48 12.16 13.81
N SER A 98 4.40 11.73 14.67
CA SER A 98 4.45 10.37 15.19
C SER A 98 3.72 10.27 16.52
N TYR A 99 2.92 9.23 16.65
CA TYR A 99 2.13 8.94 17.83
C TYR A 99 2.38 7.52 18.30
N LYS A 100 2.29 7.33 19.62
CA LYS A 100 2.05 6.00 20.18
C LYS A 100 0.54 5.74 20.10
N VAL A 101 0.18 4.66 19.44
CA VAL A 101 -1.21 4.29 19.13
C VAL A 101 -1.49 2.94 19.74
N ASP A 102 -2.55 2.85 20.55
CA ASP A 102 -3.07 1.56 21.03
C ASP A 102 -4.13 1.00 20.09
N ARG A 103 -4.59 -0.23 20.35
CA ARG A 103 -5.60 -0.90 19.51
C ARG A 103 -6.91 -0.12 19.45
N LYS A 104 -7.33 0.53 20.54
CA LYS A 104 -8.58 1.30 20.61
C LYS A 104 -8.51 2.55 19.74
N ILE A 105 -7.38 3.26 19.78
CA ILE A 105 -7.15 4.42 18.92
C ILE A 105 -7.11 3.96 17.46
N LEU A 106 -6.37 2.90 17.15
CA LEU A 106 -6.28 2.37 15.79
C LEU A 106 -7.65 1.97 15.24
N GLU A 107 -8.50 1.34 16.06
CA GLU A 107 -9.88 0.97 15.67
C GLU A 107 -10.74 2.17 15.26
N ASN A 108 -10.47 3.37 15.80
CA ASN A 108 -11.18 4.59 15.46
C ASN A 108 -10.60 5.31 14.24
N ILE A 109 -9.35 5.02 13.85
CA ILE A 109 -8.73 5.55 12.64
C ILE A 109 -9.18 4.68 11.47
N ILE A 110 -10.18 5.13 10.72
CA ILE A 110 -10.78 4.37 9.61
C ILE A 110 -10.51 5.07 8.30
N SER A 111 -10.11 4.31 7.27
CA SER A 111 -9.84 4.79 5.92
C SER A 111 -8.80 5.91 5.85
N VAL A 112 -7.84 5.92 6.79
CA VAL A 112 -6.69 6.83 6.78
C VAL A 112 -5.42 5.99 6.66
N PRO A 113 -4.65 6.15 5.57
CA PRO A 113 -3.34 5.53 5.45
C PRO A 113 -2.38 6.07 6.50
N ILE A 114 -1.75 5.18 7.25
CA ILE A 114 -0.74 5.53 8.26
C ILE A 114 0.47 4.60 8.12
N LEU A 115 1.67 5.11 8.37
CA LEU A 115 2.90 4.31 8.36
C LEU A 115 3.17 3.80 9.77
N VAL A 116 3.40 2.50 9.91
CA VAL A 116 3.61 1.84 11.21
C VAL A 116 4.85 0.97 11.15
N LYS A 117 5.40 0.70 12.33
CA LYS A 117 6.48 -0.27 12.50
C LYS A 117 5.90 -1.60 12.99
N ILE A 118 6.16 -2.69 12.29
CA ILE A 118 5.80 -4.05 12.68
C ILE A 118 7.05 -4.86 13.02
N GLU A 119 6.89 -5.87 13.87
CA GLU A 119 7.97 -6.73 14.35
C GLU A 119 7.52 -8.19 14.25
N ASP A 120 7.79 -8.82 13.11
CA ASP A 120 7.62 -10.27 12.97
C ASP A 120 8.82 -11.00 13.62
N ASP A 121 10.04 -10.56 13.27
CA ASP A 121 11.28 -10.90 13.97
C ASP A 121 11.79 -9.66 14.74
N PRO A 122 12.01 -9.74 16.07
CA PRO A 122 12.55 -8.63 16.86
C PRO A 122 13.89 -8.08 16.36
N ARG A 123 14.64 -8.87 15.57
CA ARG A 123 15.93 -8.46 14.98
C ARG A 123 15.77 -7.57 13.76
N PHE A 124 14.62 -7.64 13.09
CA PHE A 124 14.36 -6.96 11.83
C PHE A 124 13.02 -6.22 11.90
N PRO A 125 12.96 -5.08 12.60
CA PRO A 125 11.79 -4.22 12.57
C PRO A 125 11.52 -3.74 11.13
N HIS A 126 10.26 -3.79 10.71
CA HIS A 126 9.86 -3.48 9.33
C HIS A 126 8.84 -2.34 9.31
N PHE A 127 8.94 -1.46 8.32
CA PHE A 127 7.94 -0.42 8.10
C PHE A 127 6.95 -0.85 7.02
N VAL A 128 5.67 -0.59 7.28
CA VAL A 128 4.59 -0.80 6.33
C VAL A 128 3.60 0.35 6.41
N VAL A 129 2.82 0.55 5.35
CA VAL A 129 1.65 1.43 5.39
C VAL A 129 0.42 0.57 5.61
N ILE A 130 -0.44 0.98 6.53
CA ILE A 130 -1.72 0.31 6.78
C ILE A 130 -2.88 1.24 6.49
N ILE A 131 -3.97 0.66 6.02
CA ILE A 131 -5.27 1.32 5.89
C ILE A 131 -6.26 0.46 6.66
N ASN A 132 -6.72 0.98 7.79
CA ASN A 132 -7.69 0.28 8.62
C ASN A 132 -9.11 0.50 8.07
N HIS A 133 -9.90 -0.58 8.06
CA HIS A 133 -11.28 -0.54 7.60
C HIS A 133 -12.25 -0.91 8.73
N LYS A 134 -13.54 -0.61 8.52
CA LYS A 134 -14.59 -1.08 9.43
C LYS A 134 -14.62 -2.61 9.44
N GLY A 135 -14.83 -3.21 10.61
CA GLY A 135 -14.82 -4.66 10.80
C GLY A 135 -13.46 -5.20 11.27
N ASN A 136 -13.12 -6.42 10.85
CA ASN A 136 -12.00 -7.19 11.42
C ASN A 136 -10.75 -7.25 10.52
N TYR A 137 -10.72 -6.48 9.44
CA TYR A 137 -9.64 -6.52 8.45
C TYR A 137 -9.03 -5.14 8.26
N LEU A 138 -7.77 -5.16 7.83
CA LEU A 138 -7.04 -3.99 7.38
C LEU A 138 -6.23 -4.35 6.15
N GLN A 139 -5.96 -3.34 5.34
CA GLN A 139 -5.11 -3.44 4.19
C GLN A 139 -3.68 -3.05 4.58
N ILE A 140 -2.71 -3.81 4.09
CA ILE A 140 -1.27 -3.57 4.29
C ILE A 140 -0.64 -3.34 2.92
N LEU A 141 0.14 -2.26 2.83
CA LEU A 141 0.98 -1.90 1.70
C LEU A 141 2.43 -2.08 2.18
N ASP A 142 3.00 -3.23 1.86
CA ASP A 142 4.31 -3.66 2.37
C ASP A 142 5.38 -3.54 1.27
N PRO A 143 6.43 -2.74 1.45
CA PRO A 143 7.46 -2.56 0.42
C PRO A 143 8.23 -3.85 0.08
N SER A 144 8.26 -4.84 0.97
CA SER A 144 8.90 -6.15 0.81
C SER A 144 7.95 -7.23 0.27
N TYR A 145 6.64 -7.11 0.48
CA TYR A 145 5.67 -8.11 -0.01
C TYR A 145 4.69 -7.63 -1.09
N GLY A 146 4.32 -6.36 -1.12
CA GLY A 146 3.24 -5.80 -1.94
C GLY A 146 1.97 -5.56 -1.12
N GLU A 147 0.85 -5.27 -1.80
CA GLU A 147 -0.46 -5.11 -1.19
C GLU A 147 -1.04 -6.46 -0.74
N TYR A 148 -1.55 -6.52 0.48
CA TYR A 148 -2.33 -7.66 0.98
C TYR A 148 -3.33 -7.23 2.06
N ILE A 149 -4.23 -8.15 2.43
CA ILE A 149 -5.24 -7.95 3.46
C ILE A 149 -4.88 -8.86 4.64
N SER A 150 -4.91 -8.30 5.85
CA SER A 150 -4.67 -9.04 7.08
C SER A 150 -5.86 -8.90 8.02
N SER A 151 -6.14 -9.95 8.81
CA SER A 151 -7.04 -9.79 9.94
C SER A 151 -6.39 -8.91 11.01
N LYS A 152 -7.18 -8.11 11.73
CA LYS A 152 -6.68 -7.29 12.84
C LYS A 152 -5.98 -8.15 13.90
N ARG A 153 -6.46 -9.36 14.13
CA ARG A 153 -5.84 -10.31 15.07
C ARG A 153 -4.41 -10.67 14.65
N GLU A 154 -4.21 -11.03 13.39
CA GLU A 154 -2.88 -11.36 12.86
C GLU A 154 -1.98 -10.13 12.88
N PHE A 155 -2.47 -8.99 12.38
CA PHE A 155 -1.72 -7.74 12.42
C PHE A 155 -1.29 -7.35 13.85
N TYR A 156 -2.17 -7.48 14.85
CA TYR A 156 -1.82 -7.17 16.24
C TYR A 156 -0.75 -8.11 16.83
N SER A 157 -0.60 -9.33 16.31
CA SER A 157 0.45 -10.24 16.76
C SER A 157 1.87 -9.78 16.38
N VAL A 158 1.99 -9.01 15.30
CA VAL A 158 3.27 -8.44 14.81
C VAL A 158 3.44 -6.96 15.16
N TRP A 159 2.35 -6.18 15.22
CA TRP A 159 2.41 -4.75 15.51
C TRP A 159 2.35 -4.41 17.00
N ASP A 160 1.57 -5.18 17.78
CA ASP A 160 1.31 -4.94 19.20
C ASP A 160 1.39 -6.24 20.01
N ARG A 161 2.48 -6.98 19.80
CA ARG A 161 2.73 -8.31 20.41
C ARG A 161 2.60 -8.29 21.93
N TYR A 162 3.09 -7.24 22.57
CA TYR A 162 3.12 -7.09 24.03
C TYR A 162 1.95 -6.28 24.60
N ASN A 163 0.95 -5.97 23.78
CA ASN A 163 -0.23 -5.19 24.17
C ASN A 163 0.11 -3.83 24.82
N LYS A 164 1.14 -3.17 24.27
CA LYS A 164 1.64 -1.85 24.72
C LYS A 164 1.31 -0.74 23.71
N GLY A 165 0.64 -1.07 22.61
CA GLY A 165 0.49 -0.22 21.43
C GLY A 165 1.76 -0.17 20.58
N GLY A 166 1.59 0.31 19.35
CA GLY A 166 2.69 0.54 18.41
C GLY A 166 2.92 2.02 18.13
N PHE A 167 3.97 2.33 17.38
CA PHE A 167 4.20 3.67 16.86
C PHE A 167 3.61 3.79 15.45
N ALA A 168 2.99 4.94 15.18
CA ALA A 168 2.45 5.30 13.89
C ALA A 168 2.89 6.71 13.50
N LEU A 169 3.23 6.88 12.23
CA LEU A 169 3.44 8.17 11.57
C LEU A 169 2.17 8.52 10.80
N ILE A 170 1.62 9.69 11.10
CA ILE A 170 0.46 10.25 10.41
C ILE A 170 0.93 11.47 9.64
N VAL A 171 0.66 11.49 8.33
CA VAL A 171 0.98 12.59 7.41
C VAL A 171 -0.31 13.31 7.06
N ASN A 172 -0.31 14.64 7.15
CA ASN A 172 -1.43 15.46 6.72
C ASN A 172 -1.41 15.58 5.19
N PRO A 173 -2.43 15.08 4.48
CA PRO A 173 -2.49 15.18 3.03
C PRO A 173 -2.71 16.63 2.58
N LYS A 174 -2.18 17.00 1.41
CA LYS A 174 -2.46 18.31 0.80
C LYS A 174 -3.74 18.26 -0.01
N LYS A 175 -4.12 17.08 -0.51
CA LYS A 175 -5.39 16.83 -1.21
C LYS A 175 -6.44 16.26 -0.25
N GLN A 176 -7.69 16.25 -0.71
CA GLN A 176 -8.76 15.57 -0.01
C GLN A 176 -8.47 14.07 0.03
N LEU A 177 -8.59 13.47 1.22
CA LEU A 177 -8.45 12.03 1.38
C LEU A 177 -9.44 11.28 0.51
N LYS A 178 -8.93 10.27 -0.19
CA LYS A 178 -9.75 9.34 -0.95
C LYS A 178 -10.51 8.41 -0.02
N ASP A 179 -11.67 7.95 -0.46
CA ASP A 179 -12.39 6.88 0.23
C ASP A 179 -11.73 5.53 -0.11
N TYR A 180 -10.91 5.02 0.80
CA TYR A 180 -10.26 3.72 0.65
C TYR A 180 -11.25 2.61 1.02
N LYS A 181 -11.90 2.05 -0.01
CA LYS A 181 -12.77 0.88 0.13
C LYS A 181 -11.96 -0.40 -0.01
N LEU A 182 -12.15 -1.31 0.93
CA LEU A 182 -11.59 -2.65 0.84
C LEU A 182 -12.35 -3.42 -0.26
N ASN A 183 -11.69 -3.60 -1.40
CA ASN A 183 -12.23 -4.42 -2.49
C ASN A 183 -11.95 -5.88 -2.19
N LEU A 184 -12.84 -6.50 -1.40
CA LEU A 184 -12.83 -7.96 -1.26
C LEU A 184 -13.36 -8.58 -2.56
N PRO A 185 -12.72 -9.62 -3.10
CA PRO A 185 -13.30 -10.36 -4.21
C PRO A 185 -14.69 -10.85 -3.82
N LYS A 186 -15.70 -10.54 -4.64
CA LYS A 186 -17.12 -10.79 -4.35
C LYS A 186 -17.43 -12.28 -4.12
N SER A 187 -16.58 -13.15 -4.63
CA SER A 187 -16.50 -14.55 -4.25
C SER A 187 -15.03 -14.97 -4.34
N LEU A 188 -14.48 -15.39 -3.21
CA LEU A 188 -13.42 -16.40 -3.25
C LEU A 188 -14.12 -17.65 -3.81
N ASN A 189 -14.03 -17.91 -5.12
CA ASN A 189 -14.41 -19.20 -5.71
C ASN A 189 -13.42 -20.30 -5.27
N PHE A 190 -13.11 -20.34 -3.98
CA PHE A 190 -12.53 -21.51 -3.38
C PHE A 190 -13.74 -22.40 -3.11
N GLU A 191 -13.97 -23.35 -4.02
CA GLU A 191 -14.60 -24.59 -3.60
C GLU A 191 -13.71 -25.12 -2.46
N ILE A 192 -14.12 -24.85 -1.23
CA ILE A 192 -13.62 -25.58 -0.09
C ILE A 192 -14.26 -26.95 -0.28
N GLU A 193 -13.65 -27.80 -1.09
CA GLU A 193 -13.85 -29.22 -0.92
C GLU A 193 -13.25 -29.52 0.45
N PRO A 194 -14.06 -29.84 1.47
CA PRO A 194 -13.48 -30.37 2.69
C PRO A 194 -12.75 -31.63 2.24
N PHE A 195 -11.42 -31.66 2.41
CA PHE A 195 -10.62 -32.84 2.10
C PHE A 195 -11.33 -34.05 2.69
N GLY A 196 -11.99 -34.82 1.81
CA GLY A 196 -12.68 -36.04 2.18
C GLY A 196 -11.63 -37.09 2.46
N PHE A 197 -11.40 -37.33 3.74
CA PHE A 197 -10.85 -38.58 4.25
C PHE A 197 -11.99 -39.39 4.87
#